data_AF-A0A438CLX6-F1
#
_entry.id   AF-A0A438CLX6-F1
#
_cell.length_a   1.000
_cell.length_b   1.000
_cell.length_c   1.000
_cell.angle_alpha   90.00
_cell.angle_beta   90.00
_cell.angle_gamma   90.00
#
_symmetry.space_group_name_H-M   'P 1'
#
loop_
_entity.id
_entity.type
_entity.pdbx_description
1 polymer ?
#
loop_
_entity_poly.entity_id
_entity_poly.type
_entity_poly.pdbx_seq_one_letter_code
_entity_poly.pdbx_strand_id
1 'polypeptide(L)'
;MVALTTIWQFLLLIAMAAQLAQGCNASILITGSSTERIVGPNSLLRGYEVVDDAKTRLEAACLGVVSCADILALVTRDSVLLDALNS
;
A
#
# COMPACT_ATOMS: atom_id res chain seq x y z
N MET A 1 11.28 15.46 -10.87
CA MET A 1 10.10 14.85 -11.52
C MET A 1 10.17 13.34 -11.58
N VAL A 2 11.29 12.72 -11.99
CA VAL A 2 11.44 11.23 -12.07
C VAL A 2 11.27 10.49 -10.72
N ALA A 3 11.59 11.11 -9.57
CA ALA A 3 11.46 10.47 -8.26
C ALA A 3 10.01 10.35 -7.75
N LEU A 4 9.12 11.28 -8.14
CA LEU A 4 7.72 11.25 -7.69
C LEU A 4 6.91 10.22 -8.50
N THR A 5 7.14 10.09 -9.80
CA THR A 5 6.47 9.08 -10.63
C THR A 5 6.82 7.65 -10.21
N THR A 6 8.04 7.40 -9.73
CA THR A 6 8.42 6.06 -9.23
C THR A 6 7.76 5.68 -7.93
N ILE A 7 7.50 6.63 -7.01
CA ILE A 7 6.91 6.32 -5.70
C ILE A 7 5.47 5.84 -5.86
N TRP A 8 4.68 6.53 -6.68
CA TRP A 8 3.30 6.14 -6.96
C TRP A 8 3.19 4.81 -7.68
N GLN A 9 4.13 4.49 -8.58
CA GLN A 9 4.18 3.20 -9.25
C GLN A 9 4.33 2.03 -8.25
N PHE A 10 5.21 2.17 -7.26
CA PHE A 10 5.43 1.12 -6.26
C PHE A 10 4.25 0.99 -5.29
N LEU A 11 3.62 2.11 -4.92
CA LEU A 11 2.42 2.14 -4.11
C LEU A 11 1.24 1.45 -4.79
N LEU A 12 1.03 1.72 -6.09
CA LEU A 12 -0.02 1.09 -6.88
C LEU A 12 0.18 -0.44 -6.95
N LEU A 13 1.43 -0.89 -7.11
CA LEU A 13 1.76 -2.31 -7.15
C LEU A 13 1.50 -3.02 -5.82
N ILE A 14 1.88 -2.42 -4.67
CA ILE A 14 1.53 -2.96 -3.35
C ILE A 14 0.03 -3.07 -3.19
N ALA A 15 -0.69 -1.99 -3.51
CA ALA A 15 -2.12 -1.94 -3.30
C ALA A 15 -2.85 -2.94 -4.20
N MET A 16 -2.50 -3.07 -5.49
CA MET A 16 -3.08 -4.12 -6.34
C MET A 16 -2.78 -5.53 -5.82
N ALA A 17 -1.55 -5.80 -5.38
CA ALA A 17 -1.19 -7.11 -4.86
C ALA A 17 -2.00 -7.49 -3.62
N ALA A 18 -2.29 -6.53 -2.73
CA ALA A 18 -3.15 -6.74 -1.56
C ALA A 18 -4.58 -7.15 -1.94
N GLN A 19 -5.14 -6.62 -3.03
CA GLN A 19 -6.50 -6.94 -3.47
C GLN A 19 -6.57 -8.32 -4.17
N LEU A 20 -5.50 -8.72 -4.84
CA LEU A 20 -5.40 -9.99 -5.57
C LEU A 20 -5.03 -11.17 -4.67
N ALA A 21 -4.26 -10.93 -3.60
CA ALA A 21 -3.86 -11.94 -2.63
C ALA A 21 -4.89 -12.03 -1.49
N GLN A 22 -5.72 -13.08 -1.51
CA GLN A 22 -6.59 -13.51 -0.40
C GLN A 22 -7.61 -12.49 0.17
N GLY A 23 -7.68 -11.26 -0.38
CA GLY A 23 -8.72 -10.26 -0.14
C GLY A 23 -8.20 -8.94 0.47
N CYS A 24 -9.08 -7.94 0.58
CA CYS A 24 -8.77 -6.61 1.12
C CYS A 24 -8.57 -6.58 2.66
N ASN A 25 -7.85 -7.53 3.24
CA ASN A 25 -7.62 -7.66 4.69
C ASN A 25 -6.25 -7.12 5.15
N ALA A 26 -5.48 -6.53 4.23
CA ALA A 26 -4.13 -5.98 4.47
C ALA A 26 -3.09 -6.98 5.01
N SER A 27 -3.29 -8.30 4.82
CA SER A 27 -2.37 -9.36 5.22
C SER A 27 -0.98 -9.23 4.59
N ILE A 28 -0.88 -8.61 3.41
CA ILE A 28 0.39 -8.33 2.73
C ILE A 28 1.31 -7.36 3.51
N LEU A 29 0.77 -6.57 4.45
CA LEU A 29 1.55 -5.67 5.29
C LEU A 29 2.20 -6.38 6.48
N ILE A 30 1.75 -7.60 6.79
CA ILE A 30 2.26 -8.38 7.92
C ILE A 30 3.64 -8.94 7.58
N THR A 31 4.57 -8.88 8.54
CA THR A 31 5.96 -9.32 8.37
C THR A 31 6.24 -10.58 9.21
N GLY A 32 6.85 -11.60 8.61
CA GLY A 32 7.19 -12.85 9.29
C GLY A 32 7.65 -13.94 8.32
N SER A 33 8.05 -15.10 8.86
CA SER A 33 8.57 -16.24 8.08
C SER A 33 7.52 -16.97 7.24
N SER A 34 6.24 -16.62 7.41
CA SER A 34 5.10 -17.31 6.79
C SER A 34 4.05 -16.33 6.27
N THR A 35 4.45 -15.10 5.97
CA THR A 35 3.53 -14.02 5.58
C THR A 35 3.44 -13.86 4.08
N GLU A 36 2.29 -13.41 3.58
CA GLU A 36 2.08 -13.12 2.15
C GLU A 36 3.12 -12.18 1.55
N ARG A 37 3.67 -11.28 2.38
CA ARG A 37 4.73 -10.33 2.01
C ARG A 37 5.96 -10.98 1.38
N ILE A 38 6.31 -12.20 1.78
CA ILE A 38 7.55 -12.88 1.33
C ILE A 38 7.29 -13.99 0.32
N VAL A 39 6.03 -14.20 -0.10
CA VAL A 39 5.65 -15.30 -0.98
C VAL A 39 5.71 -14.86 -2.45
N GLY A 40 6.49 -15.59 -3.26
CA GLY A 40 6.53 -15.43 -4.71
C GLY A 40 6.81 -13.97 -5.14
N PRO A 41 6.02 -13.39 -6.06
CA PRO A 41 6.25 -12.04 -6.57
C PRO A 41 6.06 -10.94 -5.52
N ASN A 42 5.34 -11.20 -4.42
CA ASN A 42 5.11 -10.20 -3.37
C ASN A 42 6.42 -9.79 -2.68
N SER A 43 7.42 -10.68 -2.65
CA SER A 43 8.74 -10.39 -2.09
C SER A 43 9.49 -9.25 -2.79
N LEU A 44 9.07 -8.87 -3.99
CA LEU A 44 9.68 -7.80 -4.80
C LEU A 44 9.02 -6.43 -4.59
N LEU A 45 7.87 -6.40 -3.89
CA LEU A 45 7.13 -5.18 -3.65
C LEU A 45 7.90 -4.24 -2.70
N ARG A 46 7.71 -2.93 -2.88
CA ARG A 46 8.36 -1.86 -2.10
C ARG A 46 7.38 -0.73 -1.84
N GLY A 47 7.64 0.10 -0.82
CA GLY A 47 6.75 1.20 -0.43
C GLY A 47 5.86 0.90 0.78
N TYR A 48 6.15 -0.17 1.53
CA TYR A 48 5.45 -0.51 2.77
C TYR A 48 5.60 0.61 3.82
N GLU A 49 6.75 1.25 3.86
CA GLU A 49 7.09 2.35 4.75
C GLU A 49 6.17 3.57 4.57
N VAL A 50 5.63 3.78 3.36
CA VAL A 50 4.69 4.88 3.10
C VAL A 50 3.32 4.56 3.70
N VAL A 51 2.90 3.30 3.65
CA VAL A 51 1.65 2.85 4.27
C VAL A 51 1.75 2.92 5.79
N ASP A 52 2.90 2.55 6.36
CA ASP A 52 3.18 2.65 7.80
C ASP A 52 3.20 4.11 8.29
N ASP A 53 3.80 5.03 7.54
CA ASP A 53 3.81 6.46 7.87
C ASP A 53 2.39 7.05 7.80
N ALA A 54 1.61 6.69 6.76
CA ALA A 54 0.21 7.09 6.65
C ALA A 54 -0.62 6.60 7.85
N LYS A 55 -0.47 5.33 8.23
CA LYS A 55 -1.13 4.76 9.40
C LYS A 55 -0.72 5.46 10.69
N THR A 56 0.57 5.75 10.86
CA THR A 56 1.09 6.46 12.04
C THR A 56 0.46 7.85 12.19
N ARG A 57 0.37 8.60 11.09
CA ARG A 57 -0.28 9.93 11.10
C ARG A 57 -1.78 9.85 11.37
N LEU A 58 -2.45 8.83 10.82
CA LEU A 58 -3.88 8.61 11.05
C LEU A 58 -4.16 8.21 12.49
N GLU A 59 -3.36 7.33 13.09
CA GLU A 59 -3.50 6.96 14.51
C GLU A 59 -3.25 8.15 15.44
N ALA A 60 -2.36 9.08 15.06
CA ALA A 60 -2.14 10.31 15.82
C ALA A 60 -3.34 11.28 15.75
N ALA A 61 -4.11 11.26 14.66
CA ALA A 61 -5.30 12.10 14.50
C ALA A 61 -6.59 11.44 15.02
N CYS A 62 -6.74 10.13 14.77
CA CYS A 62 -7.92 9.34 15.08
C CYS A 62 -7.55 7.86 15.36
N LEU A 63 -7.16 7.60 16.62
CA LEU A 63 -6.72 6.28 17.08
C LEU A 63 -7.76 5.18 16.82
N GLY A 64 -7.36 4.12 16.12
CA GLY A 64 -8.17 2.93 15.86
C GLY A 64 -9.36 3.11 14.91
N VAL A 65 -9.48 4.27 14.25
CA VAL A 65 -10.63 4.56 13.37
C VAL A 65 -10.42 4.04 11.96
N VAL A 66 -9.24 4.24 11.39
CA VAL A 66 -8.96 3.90 9.98
C VAL A 66 -8.22 2.57 9.89
N SER A 67 -8.74 1.60 9.13
CA SER A 67 -8.08 0.30 8.97
C SER A 67 -6.95 0.38 7.92
N CYS A 68 -5.97 -0.53 7.99
CA CYS A 68 -4.90 -0.60 6.99
C CYS A 68 -5.44 -0.99 5.59
N ALA A 69 -6.54 -1.73 5.54
CA ALA A 69 -7.24 -2.05 4.29
C ALA A 69 -7.82 -0.80 3.63
N ASP A 70 -8.43 0.10 4.41
CA ASP A 70 -8.95 1.38 3.89
C ASP A 70 -7.82 2.26 3.36
N ILE A 71 -6.66 2.27 4.03
CA ILE A 71 -5.47 2.99 3.56
C ILE A 71 -5.05 2.45 2.18
N LEU A 72 -4.97 1.13 2.01
CA LEU A 72 -4.61 0.52 0.71
C LEU A 72 -5.64 0.84 -0.38
N ALA A 73 -6.94 0.89 -0.04
CA ALA A 73 -7.99 1.29 -0.97
C ALA A 73 -7.83 2.76 -1.41
N LEU A 74 -7.55 3.66 -0.47
CA LEU A 74 -7.28 5.08 -0.76
C LEU A 74 -6.01 5.26 -1.59
N VAL A 75 -4.93 4.55 -1.25
CA VAL A 75 -3.68 4.55 -2.02
C VAL A 75 -3.92 4.11 -3.46
N THR A 76 -4.73 3.06 -3.68
CA THR A 76 -5.09 2.61 -5.03
C THR A 76 -5.79 3.72 -5.81
N ARG A 77 -6.82 4.33 -5.20
CA ARG A 77 -7.61 5.39 -5.84
C ARG A 77 -6.74 6.59 -6.20
N ASP A 78 -5.94 7.07 -5.25
CA ASP A 78 -5.13 8.27 -5.43
C ASP A 78 -3.97 8.01 -6.39
N SER A 79 -3.37 6.82 -6.38
CA SER A 79 -2.32 6.47 -7.34
C SER A 79 -2.85 6.45 -8.78
N VAL A 80 -4.02 5.87 -9.03
CA VAL A 80 -4.65 5.86 -10.37
C VAL A 80 -5.00 7.28 -10.84
N LEU A 81 -5.54 8.11 -9.94
CA LEU A 81 -5.85 9.50 -10.26
C LEU A 81 -4.60 10.29 -10.60
N LEU A 82 -3.52 10.12 -9.84
CA LEU A 82 -2.25 10.79 -10.09
C LEU A 82 -1.60 10.31 -11.38
N ASP A 83 -1.68 9.02 -11.70
CA ASP A 83 -1.19 8.49 -12.97
C ASP A 83 -1.95 9.13 -14.15
N ALA A 84 -3.27 9.22 -14.06
CA ALA A 84 -4.12 9.84 -15.09
C ALA A 84 -3.90 11.37 -15.23
N LEU A 85 -3.37 12.04 -14.21
CA LEU A 85 -3.02 13.47 -14.27
C LEU A 85 -1.60 13.70 -14.82
N ASN A 86 -0.75 12.68 -14.82
CA ASN A 86 0.62 12.74 -15.34
C ASN A 86 0.75 12.11 -16.74
N SER A 87 -0.33 11.55 -17.29
CA SER A 87 -0.48 11.12 -18.68
C SER A 87 -0.86 12.29 -19.59
#